data_AF-A0A7J9IIA3-F1
#
_entry.id   AF-A0A7J9IIA3-F1
#
_cell.length_a   1.000
_cell.length_b   1.000
_cell.length_c   1.000
_cell.angle_alpha   90.00
_cell.angle_beta   90.00
_cell.angle_gamma   90.00
#
_symmetry.space_group_name_H-M   'P 1'
#
loop_
_entity.id
_entity.type
_entity.pdbx_description
1 polymer ?
#
loop_
_entity_poly.entity_id
_entity_poly.type
_entity_poly.pdbx_seq_one_letter_code
_entity_poly.pdbx_strand_id
1 'polypeptide(L)' 'MANLYVKAVPPADLNRNTEWFMYPGVWTTYILILFFSWLLVLSIFGCSPGMAWTVVNLAHFLVLI' A
#
# COMPACT_ATOMS: atom_id res chain seq x y z
N MET A 1 -40.34 -4.53 23.88
CA MET A 1 -39.19 -3.65 23.57
C MET A 1 -38.02 -4.54 23.17
N ALA A 2 -37.47 -4.37 21.97
CA ALA A 2 -36.36 -5.19 21.49
C ALA A 2 -35.07 -4.80 22.22
N ASN A 3 -34.29 -5.79 22.63
CA ASN A 3 -33.01 -5.62 23.32
C ASN A 3 -31.95 -5.17 22.29
N LEU A 4 -31.49 -3.91 22.39
CA LEU A 4 -30.55 -3.27 21.46
C LEU A 4 -29.07 -3.44 21.87
N TYR A 5 -28.77 -4.27 22.89
CA TYR A 5 -27.40 -4.41 23.36
C TYR A 5 -26.60 -5.31 22.40
N VAL A 6 -25.73 -4.70 21.61
CA VAL A 6 -24.78 -5.43 20.76
C VAL A 6 -23.61 -5.90 21.63
N LYS A 7 -23.29 -7.19 21.57
CA LYS A 7 -22.10 -7.73 22.23
C LYS A 7 -20.89 -7.24 21.43
N ALA A 8 -20.19 -6.23 21.94
CA ALA A 8 -18.92 -5.79 21.37
C ALA A 8 -17.88 -6.91 21.56
N VAL A 9 -17.42 -7.50 20.46
CA VAL A 9 -16.28 -8.41 20.49
C VAL A 9 -15.04 -7.57 20.76
N PRO A 10 -14.18 -7.96 21.72
CA PRO A 10 -12.92 -7.24 21.94
C PRO A 10 -12.10 -7.24 20.64
N PRO A 11 -11.38 -6.14 20.33
CA PRO A 11 -10.55 -6.08 19.14
C PRO A 11 -9.54 -7.22 19.16
N ALA A 12 -9.21 -7.75 17.98
CA ALA A 12 -8.22 -8.80 17.85
C ALA A 12 -6.88 -8.32 18.44
N ASP A 13 -6.19 -9.19 19.17
CA ASP A 13 -4.84 -8.94 19.68
C ASP A 13 -3.86 -9.03 18.51
N LEU A 14 -3.70 -7.92 17.79
CA LEU A 14 -2.81 -7.82 16.65
C LEU A 14 -1.39 -7.49 17.13
N ASN A 15 -0.40 -8.09 16.46
CA ASN A 15 0.99 -7.73 16.68
C ASN A 15 1.22 -6.25 16.31
N ARG A 16 1.57 -5.43 17.29
CA ARG A 16 1.82 -3.99 17.11
C ARG A 16 2.89 -3.66 16.07
N ASN A 17 3.81 -4.59 15.81
CA ASN A 17 4.85 -4.39 14.78
C ASN A 17 4.31 -4.46 13.35
N THR A 18 3.13 -5.06 13.14
CA THR A 18 2.58 -5.34 11.80
C THR A 18 1.11 -4.97 11.64
N GLU A 19 0.42 -4.55 12.71
CA GLU A 19 -1.00 -4.20 12.68
C GLU A 19 -1.33 -3.07 11.70
N TRP A 20 -0.37 -2.17 11.48
CA TRP A 20 -0.49 -1.06 10.53
C TRP A 20 -0.70 -1.54 9.09
N PHE A 21 -0.29 -2.76 8.74
CA PHE A 21 -0.52 -3.37 7.44
C PHE A 21 -2.02 -3.65 7.16
N MET A 22 -2.85 -3.69 8.20
CA MET A 22 -4.29 -3.89 8.05
C MET A 22 -5.03 -2.59 7.74
N TYR A 23 -4.37 -1.42 7.85
CA TYR A 23 -5.02 -0.15 7.61
C TYR A 23 -5.16 0.13 6.11
N PRO A 24 -6.38 0.41 5.62
CA PRO A 24 -6.62 0.65 4.19
C PRO A 24 -5.83 1.85 3.64
N GLY A 25 -5.60 2.88 4.47
CA GLY A 25 -4.81 4.05 4.09
C GLY A 25 -3.36 3.74 3.75
N VAL A 26 -2.76 2.72 4.38
CA VAL A 26 -1.39 2.29 4.06
C VAL A 26 -1.32 1.75 2.64
N TRP A 27 -2.28 0.91 2.27
CA TRP A 27 -2.40 0.37 0.91
C TRP A 27 -2.70 1.44 -0.13
N THR A 28 -3.62 2.37 0.17
CA THR A 28 -3.91 3.48 -0.72
C THR A 28 -2.66 4.31 -0.99
N THR A 29 -1.93 4.67 0.07
CA THR A 29 -0.68 5.44 -0.03
C THR A 29 0.37 4.68 -0.83
N TYR A 30 0.51 3.37 -0.59
CA TYR A 30 1.44 2.51 -1.31
C TYR A 30 1.15 2.47 -2.82
N ILE A 31 -0.12 2.28 -3.21
CA ILE A 31 -0.53 2.28 -4.62
C ILE A 31 -0.27 3.64 -5.27
N LEU A 32 -0.55 4.74 -4.57
CA LEU A 32 -0.29 6.09 -5.07
C LEU A 32 1.21 6.32 -5.29
N ILE A 33 2.06 5.88 -4.35
CA ILE A 33 3.52 5.97 -4.49
C ILE A 33 3.99 5.23 -5.75
N LEU A 34 3.54 3.99 -5.96
CA LEU A 34 3.90 3.21 -7.15
C LEU A 34 3.42 3.89 -8.43
N PHE A 35 2.19 4.41 -8.44
CA PHE A 35 1.61 5.07 -9.61
C PHE A 35 2.37 6.35 -9.98
N PHE A 36 2.63 7.24 -9.02
CA PHE A 36 3.37 8.47 -9.30
C PHE A 36 4.84 8.20 -9.65
N SER A 37 5.47 7.19 -9.04
CA SER A 37 6.83 6.77 -9.42
C SER A 37 6.86 6.28 -10.86
N TRP A 38 5.86 5.50 -11.28
CA TRP A 38 5.74 5.03 -12.66
C TRP A 38 5.54 6.19 -13.64
N LEU A 39 4.67 7.15 -13.33
CA LEU A 39 4.51 8.37 -14.14
C LEU A 39 5.79 9.19 -14.23
N LEU A 40 6.54 9.31 -13.13
CA LEU A 40 7.81 10.03 -13.09
C LEU A 40 8.86 9.36 -13.99
N VAL A 41 8.99 8.03 -13.92
CA VAL A 41 9.90 7.27 -14.79
C VAL A 41 9.49 7.42 -16.26
N LEU A 42 8.19 7.32 -16.57
CA LEU A 42 7.70 7.58 -17.92
C LEU A 42 8.06 8.98 -18.41
N SER A 43 7.82 10.00 -17.59
CA SER A 43 8.06 11.39 -17.95
C SER A 43 9.54 11.73 -18.15
N ILE A 44 10.44 11.15 -17.34
CA ILE A 44 11.87 11.45 -17.40
C ILE A 44 12.57 10.69 -18.52
N PHE A 45 12.25 9.40 -18.67
CA PHE A 45 12.98 8.52 -19.60
C PHE A 45 12.30 8.39 -20.97
N GLY A 46 11.03 8.82 -21.12
CA GLY A 46 10.27 8.65 -22.36
C GLY A 46 10.14 7.18 -22.79
N CYS A 47 10.25 6.26 -21.82
CA CYS A 47 10.29 4.83 -22.05
C CYS A 47 8.89 4.23 -22.21
N SER A 48 8.82 2.96 -22.63
CA SER A 48 7.54 2.27 -22.69
C SER A 48 6.95 2.04 -21.29
N PRO A 49 5.61 2.00 -21.16
CA PRO A 49 4.89 1.59 -19.94
C PRO A 49 5.46 0.37 -19.21
N GLY A 50 5.84 -0.66 -19.97
CA GLY A 50 6.41 -1.88 -19.43
C GLY A 50 7.81 -1.68 -18.85
N MET A 51 8.66 -0.89 -19.51
CA MET A 51 9.99 -0.58 -18.98
C MET A 51 9.92 0.29 -17.73
N ALA A 52 9.03 1.29 -17.71
CA ALA A 52 8.79 2.09 -16.51
C ALA A 52 8.34 1.21 -15.33
N TRP A 53 7.48 0.22 -15.58
CA TRP A 53 7.07 -0.74 -14.57
C TRP A 53 8.26 -1.56 -14.04
N THR A 54 9.10 -2.10 -14.92
CA THR A 54 10.30 -2.84 -14.52
C THR A 54 11.24 -1.99 -13.65
N VAL A 55 11.50 -0.74 -14.05
CA VAL A 55 12.38 0.17 -13.29
C VAL A 55 11.83 0.46 -11.90
N VAL A 56 10.54 0.77 -11.77
CA VAL A 56 9.91 1.02 -10.46
C VAL A 56 9.98 -0.21 -9.55
N ASN A 57 9.76 -1.41 -10.08
CA ASN A 57 9.83 -2.64 -9.27
C ASN A 57 11.26 -2.98 -8.85
N LEU A 58 12.25 -2.77 -9.72
CA LEU A 58 13.66 -2.95 -9.37
C LEU A 58 14.11 -1.93 -8.31
N ALA A 59 13.70 -0.67 -8.42
CA ALA A 59 14.00 0.36 -7.44
C ALA A 59 13.32 0.07 -6.08
N HIS A 60 12.05 -0.37 -6.10
CA HIS A 60 11.34 -0.81 -4.91
C HIS A 60 12.10 -1.96 -4.21
N PHE A 61 12.50 -2.99 -4.96
CA PHE A 61 13.27 -4.11 -4.43
C PHE A 61 14.63 -3.68 -3.85
N LEU A 62 15.33 -2.74 -4.48
CA LEU A 62 16.67 -2.32 -4.04
C LEU A 62 16.66 -1.40 -2.81
N VAL A 63 15.61 -0.61 -2.61
CA VAL A 63 15.53 0.39 -1.53
C VAL A 63 14.79 -0.13 -0.29
N LEU A 64 13.86 -1.09 -0.45
CA LEU A 64 13.00 -1.59 0.63
C LEU A 64 13.36 -3.03 1.08
N ILE A 65 14.50 -3.55 0.62
CA ILE A 65 15.26 -4.67 1.24
C ILE A 65 16.42 -4.10 2.04
#